data_AF-A0A5C6C8K8-F1
#
_entry.id   AF-A0A5C6C8K8-F1
#
_cell.length_a   1.000
_cell.length_b   1.000
_cell.length_c   1.000
_cell.angle_alpha   90.00
_cell.angle_beta   90.00
_cell.angle_gamma   90.00
#
_symmetry.space_group_name_H-M   'P 1'
#
loop_
_entity.id
_entity.type
_entity.pdbx_description
1 polymer ?
#
loop_
_entity_poly.entity_id
_entity_poly.type
_entity_poly.pdbx_seq_one_letter_code
_entity_poly.pdbx_strand_id
1 'polypeptide(L)'
;MPDIHTIRLREPWQCEPCATGVVWSRKFNWPAGLTPREKVWIVVEPLPADARVSINGQPLADELEITRLIGLTNRVEIELPEGRAGELPFAVRIDIDEG
;
A
#
# COMPACT_ATOMS: atom_id res chain seq x y z
N MET A 1 12.78 15.35 16.52
CA MET A 1 11.85 14.21 16.53
C MET A 1 11.49 14.01 15.06
N PRO A 2 11.62 12.82 14.47
CA PRO A 2 11.15 12.64 13.11
C PRO A 2 9.63 12.86 13.12
N ASP A 3 9.16 13.83 12.34
CA ASP A 3 7.74 14.04 12.10
C ASP A 3 7.29 12.94 11.13
N ILE A 4 6.89 11.79 11.71
CA ILE A 4 6.34 10.68 10.94
C ILE A 4 4.85 10.92 10.76
N HIS A 5 4.43 11.21 9.53
CA HIS A 5 3.04 11.38 9.19
C HIS A 5 2.42 10.06 8.71
N THR A 6 1.49 9.52 9.48
CA THR A 6 0.81 8.25 9.17
C THR A 6 -0.58 8.47 8.56
N ILE A 7 -0.78 7.99 7.33
CA ILE A 7 -2.07 7.98 6.64
C ILE A 7 -2.64 6.57 6.62
N ARG A 8 -3.78 6.34 7.28
CA ARG A 8 -4.45 5.02 7.26
C ARG A 8 -5.29 4.84 6.01
N LEU A 9 -4.97 3.84 5.20
CA LEU A 9 -5.76 3.48 4.03
C LEU A 9 -6.97 2.62 4.45
N ARG A 10 -8.03 3.29 4.92
CA ARG A 10 -9.31 2.66 5.30
C ARG A 10 -10.13 2.19 4.08
N GLU A 11 -11.37 1.81 4.31
CA GLU A 11 -12.34 1.46 3.27
C GLU A 11 -12.66 2.63 2.32
N PRO A 12 -13.19 2.35 1.11
CA PRO A 12 -13.48 1.03 0.54
C PRO A 12 -12.27 0.43 -0.21
N TRP A 13 -12.01 -0.85 0.04
CA TRP A 13 -11.08 -1.67 -0.74
C TRP A 13 -11.89 -2.52 -1.73
N GLN A 14 -11.44 -2.58 -2.99
CA GLN A 14 -12.04 -3.45 -3.99
C GLN A 14 -11.39 -4.82 -3.89
N CYS A 15 -12.14 -5.80 -3.43
CA CYS A 15 -11.72 -7.19 -3.33
C CYS A 15 -12.15 -7.95 -4.59
N GLU A 16 -11.19 -8.49 -5.34
CA GLU A 16 -11.46 -9.33 -6.52
C GLU A 16 -10.74 -10.67 -6.36
N PRO A 17 -11.42 -11.82 -6.61
CA PRO A 17 -10.74 -13.11 -6.62
C PRO A 17 -9.77 -13.19 -7.81
N CYS A 18 -8.58 -13.74 -7.58
CA CYS A 18 -7.57 -13.98 -8.62
C CYS A 18 -7.30 -15.48 -8.78
N ALA A 19 -6.50 -15.86 -9.78
CA ALA A 19 -6.21 -17.27 -10.07
C ALA A 19 -5.56 -18.03 -8.90
N THR A 20 -4.86 -17.31 -8.01
CA THR A 20 -4.04 -17.82 -6.91
C THR A 20 -4.66 -17.55 -5.53
N GLY A 21 -5.74 -16.78 -5.44
CA GLY A 21 -6.32 -16.32 -4.18
C GLY A 21 -7.21 -15.09 -4.37
N VAL A 22 -6.80 -13.96 -3.81
CA VAL A 22 -7.56 -12.70 -3.85
C VAL A 22 -6.61 -11.52 -4.02
N VAL A 23 -7.08 -10.51 -4.74
CA VAL A 23 -6.43 -9.20 -4.85
C VAL A 23 -7.33 -8.12 -4.29
N TRP A 24 -6.79 -7.33 -3.37
CA TRP A 24 -7.42 -6.11 -2.89
C TRP A 24 -6.77 -4.90 -3.54
N SER A 25 -7.57 -4.09 -4.23
CA SER A 25 -7.08 -2.88 -4.86
C SER A 25 -7.78 -1.64 -4.30
N ARG A 26 -7.03 -0.55 -4.17
CA ARG A 26 -7.57 0.75 -3.77
C ARG A 26 -6.84 1.88 -4.46
N LYS A 27 -7.61 2.85 -4.94
CA LYS A 27 -7.06 4.11 -5.46
C LYS A 27 -6.96 5.12 -4.33
N PHE A 28 -5.83 5.80 -4.24
CA PHE A 28 -5.63 6.91 -3.33
C PHE A 28 -4.96 8.05 -4.08
N ASN A 29 -5.41 9.28 -3.78
CA ASN A 29 -4.76 10.47 -4.29
C ASN A 29 -3.69 10.87 -3.29
N TRP A 30 -2.52 11.23 -3.81
CA TRP A 30 -1.47 11.83 -3.00
C TRP A 30 -1.47 13.33 -3.25
N PRO A 31 -1.42 14.18 -2.21
CA PRO A 31 -1.17 15.59 -2.44
C PRO A 31 0.18 15.71 -3.16
N ALA A 32 0.17 16.13 -4.42
CA ALA A 32 1.39 16.31 -5.18
C ALA A 32 2.27 17.34 -4.46
N GLY A 33 3.37 16.86 -3.90
CA GLY A 33 4.23 17.70 -3.11
C GLY A 33 5.22 16.94 -2.23
N LEU A 34 5.60 15.71 -2.60
CA LEU A 34 6.77 15.13 -1.93
C LEU A 34 7.98 15.98 -2.24
N THR A 35 8.55 16.63 -1.22
CA THR A 35 9.90 17.13 -1.38
C THR A 35 10.87 15.95 -1.52
N PRO A 36 12.01 16.09 -2.22
CA PRO A 36 12.98 15.00 -2.39
C PRO A 36 13.57 14.42 -1.09
N ARG A 37 13.27 15.06 0.05
CA ARG A 37 13.66 14.63 1.40
C ARG A 37 12.64 13.71 2.04
N GLU A 38 11.38 13.82 1.65
CA GLU A 38 10.32 12.99 2.20
C GLU A 38 10.45 11.57 1.66
N LYS A 39 10.37 10.61 2.58
CA LYS A 39 10.31 9.19 2.23
C LYS A 39 8.95 8.64 2.62
N VAL A 40 8.41 7.78 1.77
CA VAL A 40 7.07 7.21 1.95
C VAL A 40 7.14 5.70 1.88
N TRP A 41 6.60 5.04 2.89
CA TRP A 41 6.50 3.58 2.97
C TRP A 41 5.05 3.17 3.18
N ILE A 42 4.67 2.06 2.56
CA ILE A 42 3.42 1.39 2.88
C ILE A 42 3.71 0.41 4.01
N VAL A 43 2.91 0.46 5.05
CA VAL A 43 2.99 -0.50 6.15
C VAL A 43 1.72 -1.31 6.16
N VAL A 44 1.88 -2.63 6.08
CA VAL A 44 0.79 -3.60 6.14
C VAL A 44 0.98 -4.43 7.41
N GLU A 45 0.00 -4.41 8.32
CA GLU A 45 0.09 -5.09 9.61
C GLU A 45 -1.20 -5.84 9.95
N PRO A 46 -1.14 -7.18 10.16
CA PRO A 46 -0.01 -8.06 9.88
C PRO A 46 0.19 -8.23 8.36
N LEU A 47 1.42 -8.17 7.86
CA LEU A 47 1.74 -8.56 6.47
C LEU A 47 1.88 -10.09 6.40
N PRO A 48 1.01 -10.80 5.67
CA PRO A 48 1.19 -12.22 5.42
C PRO A 48 2.49 -12.45 4.63
N ALA A 49 3.23 -13.52 4.94
CA ALA A 49 4.50 -13.84 4.26
C ALA A 49 4.32 -14.07 2.74
N ASP A 50 3.15 -14.55 2.33
CA ASP A 50 2.82 -14.82 0.94
C ASP A 50 2.18 -13.60 0.24
N ALA A 51 1.88 -12.52 0.96
CA ALA A 51 1.24 -11.35 0.39
C ALA A 51 2.20 -10.59 -0.54
N ARG A 52 1.69 -10.18 -1.69
CA ARG A 52 2.39 -9.34 -2.66
C ARG A 52 1.73 -8.00 -2.70
N VAL A 53 2.48 -6.96 -2.35
CA VAL A 53 2.01 -5.58 -2.45
C VAL A 53 2.56 -4.99 -3.73
N SER A 54 1.72 -4.32 -4.51
CA SER A 54 2.13 -3.57 -5.68
C SER A 54 1.50 -2.19 -5.70
N ILE A 55 2.22 -1.23 -6.28
CA ILE A 55 1.81 0.16 -6.41
C ILE A 55 1.92 0.57 -7.86
N ASN A 56 0.84 1.09 -8.42
CA ASN A 56 0.77 1.51 -9.82
C ASN A 56 1.20 0.36 -10.76
N GLY A 57 0.87 -0.88 -10.39
CA GLY A 57 1.27 -2.10 -11.11
C GLY A 57 2.73 -2.53 -10.90
N GLN A 58 3.52 -1.84 -10.08
CA GLN A 58 4.89 -2.20 -9.73
C GLN A 58 4.92 -2.99 -8.41
N PRO A 59 5.38 -4.26 -8.38
CA PRO A 59 5.51 -5.01 -7.15
C PRO A 59 6.57 -4.39 -6.23
N LEU A 60 6.24 -4.28 -4.95
CA LEU A 60 7.15 -3.90 -3.88
C LEU A 60 7.75 -5.18 -3.29
N ALA A 61 9.08 -5.26 -3.26
CA ALA A 61 9.80 -6.44 -2.75
C ALA A 61 10.34 -6.22 -1.34
N ASP A 62 10.98 -5.06 -1.09
CA ASP A 62 11.67 -4.78 0.18
C ASP A 62 11.20 -3.44 0.78
N GLU A 63 10.94 -3.47 2.10
CA GLU A 63 10.56 -2.31 2.94
C GLU A 63 9.30 -1.53 2.51
N LEU A 64 8.65 -1.93 1.42
CA LEU A 64 7.44 -1.31 0.88
C LEU A 64 7.59 0.21 0.63
N GLU A 65 8.81 0.66 0.27
CA GLU A 65 9.10 2.07 -0.06
C GLU A 65 8.45 2.45 -1.40
N ILE A 66 7.64 3.50 -1.41
CA ILE A 66 6.89 3.97 -2.59
C ILE A 66 7.29 5.37 -3.04
N THR A 67 8.26 6.00 -2.38
CA THR A 67 8.67 7.39 -2.61
C THR A 67 8.81 7.77 -4.10
N ARG A 68 9.42 6.89 -4.91
CA ARG A 68 9.64 7.12 -6.35
C ARG A 68 8.51 6.64 -7.25
N LEU A 69 7.56 5.89 -6.68
CA LEU A 69 6.45 5.28 -7.39
C LEU A 69 5.16 6.08 -7.27
N ILE A 70 5.07 6.97 -6.27
CA ILE A 70 3.85 7.76 -6.07
C ILE A 70 3.77 8.96 -7.01
N GLY A 71 2.56 9.23 -7.49
CA GLY A 71 2.19 10.43 -8.22
C GLY A 71 0.88 11.02 -7.69
N LEU A 72 0.22 11.84 -8.52
CA LEU A 72 -1.08 12.44 -8.18
C LEU A 72 -2.17 11.40 -7.89
N THR A 73 -2.19 10.33 -8.68
CA THR A 73 -3.15 9.23 -8.59
C THR A 73 -2.39 7.94 -8.44
N ASN A 74 -2.59 7.25 -7.33
CA ASN A 74 -1.93 5.99 -7.04
C ASN A 74 -2.95 4.87 -6.86
N ARG A 75 -2.55 3.66 -7.24
CA ARG A 75 -3.31 2.45 -6.98
C ARG A 75 -2.43 1.49 -6.20
N VAL A 76 -2.86 1.15 -5.01
CA VAL A 76 -2.30 0.04 -4.24
C VAL A 76 -3.08 -1.22 -4.58
N GLU A 77 -2.36 -2.30 -4.78
CA GLU A 77 -2.89 -3.64 -5.01
C GLU A 77 -2.16 -4.58 -4.04
N ILE A 78 -2.92 -5.40 -3.33
CA ILE A 78 -2.39 -6.37 -2.38
C ILE A 78 -2.97 -7.71 -2.77
N GLU A 79 -2.14 -8.55 -3.35
CA GLU A 79 -2.48 -9.92 -3.69
C GLU A 79 -2.12 -10.82 -2.51
N LEU A 80 -3.07 -11.62 -2.07
CA LEU A 80 -2.85 -12.68 -1.10
C LEU A 80 -3.15 -14.03 -1.75
N PRO A 81 -2.10 -14.82 -2.04
CA PRO A 81 -2.26 -16.22 -2.40
C PRO A 81 -3.01 -16.96 -1.30
N GLU A 82 -3.92 -17.86 -1.69
CA GLU A 82 -4.81 -18.60 -0.78
C GLU A 82 -5.70 -17.74 0.13
N GLY A 83 -5.72 -16.42 -0.09
CA GLY A 83 -6.61 -15.51 0.62
C GLY A 83 -8.07 -15.71 0.20
N ARG A 84 -8.98 -15.43 1.13
CA ARG A 84 -10.41 -15.49 0.88
C ARG A 84 -10.93 -14.12 0.49
N ALA A 85 -11.74 -14.06 -0.57
CA ALA A 85 -12.46 -12.84 -0.92
C ALA A 85 -13.32 -12.35 0.26
N GLY A 86 -13.17 -11.08 0.60
CA GLY A 86 -13.84 -10.48 1.75
C GLY A 86 -13.21 -9.16 2.19
N GLU A 87 -13.44 -8.81 3.45
CA GLU A 87 -12.77 -7.67 4.08
C GLU A 87 -11.27 -7.89 4.18
N LEU A 88 -10.52 -6.79 4.07
CA LEU A 88 -9.07 -6.78 4.18
C LEU A 88 -8.67 -7.23 5.59
N PRO A 89 -8.01 -8.39 5.77
CA PRO A 89 -7.71 -8.91 7.11
C PRO A 89 -6.53 -8.19 7.79
N PHE A 90 -5.87 -7.27 7.10
CA PHE A 90 -4.70 -6.53 7.55
C PHE A 90 -4.93 -5.03 7.46
N ALA A 91 -4.32 -4.27 8.36
CA ALA A 91 -4.36 -2.82 8.35
C ALA A 91 -3.28 -2.29 7.41
N VAL A 92 -3.68 -1.45 6.45
CA VAL A 92 -2.75 -0.77 5.55
C VAL A 92 -2.67 0.70 5.94
N ARG A 93 -1.46 1.16 6.19
CA ARG A 93 -1.14 2.57 6.42
C ARG A 93 0.01 2.98 5.52
N ILE A 94 0.17 4.28 5.35
CA ILE A 94 1.31 4.89 4.70
C ILE A 94 2.01 5.70 5.77
N ASP A 95 3.28 5.41 6.02
CA ASP A 95 4.12 6.20 6.91
C ASP A 95 5.02 7.09 6.04
N ILE A 96 5.04 8.37 6.36
CA ILE A 96 5.84 9.40 5.69
C ILE A 96 6.86 9.88 6.70
N ASP A 97 8.14 9.86 6.35
CA ASP A 97 9.19 10.53 7.12
C ASP A 97 9.51 11.84 6.41
N GLU A 98 9.19 12.96 7.07
CA GLU A 98 9.39 14.31 6.54
C GLU A 98 10.82 14.84 6.75
N GLY A 99 11.68 14.13 7.50
CA GLY A 99 13.13 14.37 7.56
C GLY A 99 13.60 15.66 8.22
#